data_AF-A0A661APY2-F1
#
_entry.id   AF-A0A661APY2-F1
#
_cell.length_a   1.000
_cell.length_b   1.000
_cell.length_c   1.000
_cell.angle_alpha   90.00
_cell.angle_beta   90.00
_cell.angle_gamma   90.00
#
_symmetry.space_group_name_H-M   'P 1'
#
loop_
_entity.id
_entity.type
_entity.pdbx_description
1 polymer ?
#
loop_
_entity_poly.entity_id
_entity_poly.type
_entity_poly.pdbx_seq_one_letter_code
_entity_poly.pdbx_strand_id
1 'polypeptide(L)'
;MRHPEELLSAYADGELPQDKRREVEEHLKICEHCRRELEKLKKLEGIMGKIKVKDLEEELWRVYWKSVYNRIERGVGWILFSLGMIILLSWGGIELLKSVFSDTTIPLLVKIGVVSTVFGLVVLLVSVVRERIWISRDDKYSREVEK
;
A
#
# COMPACT_ATOMS: atom_id res chain seq x y z
N MET A 1 -26.08 17.24 -50.44
CA MET A 1 -25.45 15.90 -50.32
C MET A 1 -25.34 15.61 -48.84
N ARG A 2 -25.78 14.43 -48.35
CA ARG A 2 -25.66 14.09 -46.92
C ARG A 2 -24.19 13.78 -46.61
N HIS A 3 -23.66 14.34 -45.52
CA HIS A 3 -22.32 14.03 -45.03
C HIS A 3 -22.41 12.87 -44.03
N PRO A 4 -21.64 11.78 -44.20
CA PRO A 4 -21.69 10.64 -43.30
C PRO A 4 -20.70 10.82 -42.13
N GLU A 5 -20.96 11.78 -41.25
CA GLU A 5 -20.05 12.15 -40.15
C GLU A 5 -19.76 10.96 -39.21
N GLU A 6 -20.77 10.15 -38.89
CA GLU A 6 -20.62 8.94 -38.06
C GLU A 6 -19.72 7.89 -38.74
N LEU A 7 -19.77 7.76 -40.07
CA LEU A 7 -18.92 6.81 -40.79
C LEU A 7 -17.47 7.30 -40.90
N LEU A 8 -17.21 8.61 -40.81
CA LEU A 8 -15.84 9.15 -40.86
C LEU A 8 -15.01 8.79 -39.63
N SER A 9 -15.62 8.78 -38.44
CA SER A 9 -14.95 8.34 -37.20
C SER A 9 -14.62 6.85 -37.28
N ALA A 10 -15.63 6.00 -37.56
CA ALA A 10 -15.43 4.56 -37.71
C ALA A 10 -14.44 4.21 -38.85
N TYR A 11 -14.37 5.04 -39.90
CA TYR A 11 -13.35 4.90 -40.95
C TYR A 11 -11.95 5.27 -40.46
N ALA A 12 -11.80 6.31 -39.64
CA ALA A 12 -10.52 6.71 -39.05
C ALA A 12 -9.97 5.62 -38.11
N ASP A 13 -10.85 5.05 -37.27
CA ASP A 13 -10.55 3.95 -36.36
C ASP A 13 -10.38 2.58 -37.06
N GLY A 14 -10.78 2.47 -38.33
CA GLY A 14 -10.66 1.25 -39.13
C GLY A 14 -11.72 0.18 -38.87
N GLU A 15 -12.82 0.53 -38.20
CA GLU A 15 -13.90 -0.37 -37.76
C GLU A 15 -14.99 -0.59 -38.81
N LEU A 16 -14.94 0.07 -39.97
CA LEU A 16 -15.95 -0.09 -41.01
C LEU A 16 -15.82 -1.41 -41.80
N PRO A 17 -16.95 -2.09 -42.08
CA PRO A 17 -16.97 -3.21 -43.02
C PRO A 17 -16.69 -2.75 -44.47
N GLN A 18 -16.24 -3.68 -45.31
CA GLN A 18 -15.65 -3.38 -46.63
C GLN A 18 -16.60 -2.63 -47.58
N ASP A 19 -17.89 -2.94 -47.52
CA ASP A 19 -18.97 -2.29 -48.28
C ASP A 19 -19.12 -0.81 -47.90
N LYS A 20 -19.18 -0.51 -46.59
CA LYS A 20 -19.29 0.86 -46.06
C LYS A 20 -18.00 1.66 -46.20
N ARG A 21 -16.86 0.98 -46.13
CA ARG A 21 -15.56 1.60 -46.38
C ARG A 21 -15.45 2.14 -47.81
N ARG A 22 -15.91 1.37 -48.81
CA ARG A 22 -15.91 1.81 -50.23
C ARG A 22 -16.82 3.01 -50.45
N GLU A 23 -18.00 3.03 -49.80
CA GLU A 23 -18.93 4.16 -49.83
C GLU A 23 -18.28 5.47 -49.33
N VAL A 24 -17.55 5.39 -48.21
CA VAL A 24 -16.81 6.53 -47.65
C VAL A 24 -15.64 6.94 -48.56
N GLU A 25 -14.88 6.00 -49.11
CA GLU A 25 -13.77 6.30 -50.02
C GLU A 25 -14.21 6.97 -51.32
N GLU A 26 -15.34 6.54 -51.89
CA GLU A 26 -15.95 7.20 -53.05
C GLU A 26 -16.42 8.61 -52.72
N HIS A 27 -17.03 8.80 -51.54
CA HIS A 27 -17.44 10.11 -51.07
C HIS A 27 -16.26 11.06 -50.85
N LEU A 28 -15.13 10.58 -50.31
CA LEU A 28 -13.92 11.37 -50.08
C LEU A 28 -13.28 11.89 -51.38
N LYS A 29 -13.47 11.20 -52.51
CA LYS A 29 -12.98 11.67 -53.83
C LYS A 29 -13.69 12.94 -54.28
N ILE A 30 -14.96 13.11 -53.92
CA ILE A 30 -15.84 14.16 -54.43
C ILE A 30 -16.02 15.29 -53.40
N CYS A 31 -15.98 14.96 -52.10
CA CYS A 31 -16.23 15.91 -51.03
C CYS A 31 -14.95 16.45 -50.38
N GLU A 32 -14.70 17.76 -50.48
CA GLU A 32 -13.59 18.42 -49.78
C GLU A 32 -13.84 18.57 -48.27
N HIS A 33 -15.09 18.78 -47.87
CA HIS A 33 -15.48 18.92 -46.46
C HIS A 33 -15.11 17.66 -45.65
N CYS A 34 -15.52 16.49 -46.12
CA CYS A 34 -15.24 15.22 -45.44
C CYS A 34 -13.76 14.86 -45.41
N ARG A 35 -12.96 15.30 -46.40
CA ARG A 35 -11.51 15.17 -46.36
C ARG A 35 -10.88 15.98 -45.22
N ARG A 36 -11.31 17.23 -45.05
CA ARG A 36 -10.84 18.10 -43.95
C ARG A 36 -11.24 17.55 -42.59
N GLU A 37 -12.45 17.04 -42.44
CA GLU A 37 -12.89 16.41 -41.18
C GLU A 37 -12.08 15.16 -40.84
N LEU A 38 -11.83 14.27 -41.82
CA LEU A 38 -11.00 13.09 -41.63
C LEU A 38 -9.56 13.46 -41.21
N GLU A 39 -9.00 14.52 -41.77
CA GLU A 39 -7.66 15.01 -41.42
C GLU A 39 -7.61 15.53 -39.97
N LYS A 40 -8.67 16.22 -39.51
CA LYS A 40 -8.79 16.65 -38.11
C LYS A 40 -8.84 15.47 -37.15
N LEU A 41 -9.63 14.43 -37.46
CA LEU A 41 -9.73 13.21 -36.64
C LEU A 41 -8.37 12.52 -36.49
N LYS A 42 -7.68 12.28 -37.61
CA LYS A 42 -6.33 11.68 -37.62
C LYS A 42 -5.30 12.51 -36.86
N LYS A 43 -5.42 13.84 -36.89
CA LYS A 43 -4.54 14.74 -36.13
C LYS A 43 -4.75 14.60 -34.62
N LEU A 44 -6.00 14.45 -34.18
CA LEU A 44 -6.32 14.23 -32.76
C LEU A 44 -5.80 12.88 -32.26
N GLU A 45 -6.02 11.80 -33.01
CA GLU A 45 -5.45 10.48 -32.72
C GLU A 45 -3.92 10.54 -32.60
N GLY A 46 -3.25 11.25 -33.51
CA GLY A 46 -1.80 11.42 -33.47
C GLY A 46 -1.29 12.21 -32.26
N ILE A 47 -2.09 13.11 -31.69
CA ILE A 47 -1.77 13.83 -30.45
C ILE A 47 -1.96 12.89 -29.25
N MET A 48 -3.08 12.18 -29.20
CA MET A 48 -3.39 11.24 -28.11
C MET A 48 -2.40 10.06 -28.07
N GLY A 49 -2.02 9.51 -29.23
CA GLY A 49 -1.01 8.43 -29.31
C GLY A 49 0.40 8.86 -28.88
N LYS A 50 0.70 10.16 -28.85
CA LYS A 50 1.95 10.70 -28.30
C LYS A 50 1.93 10.87 -26.78
N ILE A 51 0.75 10.80 -26.15
CA ILE A 51 0.62 10.71 -24.69
C ILE A 51 0.99 9.27 -24.32
N LYS A 52 2.30 8.98 -24.32
CA LYS A 52 2.84 7.75 -23.78
C LYS A 52 2.63 7.77 -22.27
N VAL A 53 1.69 6.95 -21.78
CA VAL A 53 1.55 6.59 -20.37
C VAL A 53 2.73 5.69 -20.00
N LYS A 54 3.97 6.20 -20.03
CA LYS A 54 5.16 5.35 -19.84
C LYS A 54 5.77 5.38 -18.45
N ASP A 55 5.39 6.30 -17.58
CA ASP A 55 6.14 6.49 -16.32
C ASP A 55 5.30 6.37 -15.05
N LEU A 56 4.02 5.96 -15.14
CA LEU A 56 3.16 5.89 -13.97
C LEU A 56 3.35 4.61 -13.12
N GLU A 57 3.83 3.50 -13.70
CA GLU A 57 3.80 2.20 -13.03
C GLU A 57 4.93 2.02 -12.00
N GLU A 58 6.16 2.42 -12.33
CA GLU A 58 7.32 2.26 -11.42
C GLU A 58 7.31 3.27 -10.26
N GLU A 59 6.75 4.46 -10.46
CA GLU A 59 6.69 5.51 -9.44
C GLU A 59 5.59 5.23 -8.41
N LEU A 60 4.43 4.74 -8.85
CA LEU A 60 3.35 4.30 -7.98
C LEU A 60 3.74 3.08 -7.12
N TRP A 61 4.49 2.13 -7.68
CA TRP A 61 4.91 0.93 -6.95
C TRP A 61 5.85 1.28 -5.77
N ARG A 62 6.78 2.22 -5.97
CA ARG A 62 7.70 2.69 -4.91
C ARG A 62 6.97 3.42 -3.78
N VAL A 63 5.99 4.27 -4.12
CA VAL A 63 5.21 5.04 -3.12
C VAL A 63 4.27 4.12 -2.33
N TYR A 64 3.63 3.15 -3.00
CA TYR A 64 2.73 2.20 -2.35
C TYR A 64 3.49 1.30 -1.36
N TRP A 65 4.61 0.70 -1.78
CA TRP A 65 5.37 -0.24 -0.94
C TRP A 65 6.02 0.40 0.29
N LYS A 66 6.56 1.63 0.17
CA LYS A 66 7.20 2.33 1.31
C LYS A 66 6.22 2.64 2.44
N SER A 67 4.95 2.90 2.13
CA SER A 67 3.95 3.32 3.13
C SER A 67 3.29 2.13 3.85
N VAL A 68 3.12 1.00 3.16
CA VAL A 68 2.44 -0.19 3.70
C VAL A 68 3.42 -1.09 4.45
N TYR A 69 4.59 -1.40 3.87
CA TYR A 69 5.47 -2.44 4.40
C TYR A 69 6.17 -2.01 5.71
N ASN A 70 6.73 -0.80 5.74
CA ASN A 70 7.42 -0.26 6.91
C ASN A 70 6.47 -0.03 8.12
N ARG A 71 5.17 0.14 7.88
CA ARG A 71 4.18 0.36 8.95
C ARG A 71 3.78 -0.96 9.61
N ILE A 72 3.63 -2.01 8.81
CA ILE A 72 3.16 -3.32 9.28
C ILE A 72 4.29 -4.06 10.03
N GLU A 73 5.51 -4.08 9.48
CA GLU A 73 6.61 -4.85 10.06
C GLU A 73 6.95 -4.37 11.49
N ARG A 74 6.99 -3.05 11.69
CA ARG A 74 7.30 -2.46 13.00
C ARG A 74 6.17 -2.69 14.00
N GLY A 75 4.91 -2.55 13.60
CA GLY A 75 3.77 -2.79 14.49
C GLY A 75 3.66 -4.26 14.93
N VAL A 76 3.70 -5.17 13.96
CA VAL A 76 3.56 -6.62 14.20
C VAL A 76 4.76 -7.18 14.95
N GLY A 77 5.98 -6.71 14.64
CA GLY A 77 7.20 -7.12 15.33
C GLY A 77 7.17 -6.83 16.83
N TRP A 78 6.73 -5.63 17.25
CA TRP A 78 6.61 -5.30 18.67
C TRP A 78 5.49 -6.09 19.39
N ILE A 79 4.38 -6.39 18.70
CA ILE A 79 3.31 -7.22 19.27
C ILE A 79 3.81 -8.65 19.51
N LEU A 80 4.45 -9.27 18.52
CA LEU A 80 4.98 -10.63 18.67
C LEU A 80 6.11 -10.69 19.71
N PHE A 81 7.01 -9.71 19.71
CA PHE A 81 8.10 -9.63 20.69
C PHE A 81 7.57 -9.49 22.12
N SER A 82 6.60 -8.59 22.35
CA SER A 82 5.99 -8.39 23.66
C SER A 82 5.24 -9.63 24.15
N LEU A 83 4.47 -10.27 23.27
CA LEU A 83 3.75 -11.50 23.59
C LEU A 83 4.72 -12.63 23.97
N GLY A 84 5.79 -12.81 23.20
CA GLY A 84 6.83 -13.80 23.51
C GLY A 84 7.55 -13.52 24.84
N MET A 85 7.89 -12.26 25.09
CA MET A 85 8.53 -11.84 26.34
C MET A 85 7.63 -12.08 27.56
N ILE A 86 6.32 -11.80 27.45
CA ILE A 86 5.34 -12.06 28.50
C ILE A 86 5.26 -13.56 28.80
N ILE A 87 5.19 -14.40 27.77
CA ILE A 87 5.12 -15.87 27.94
C ILE A 87 6.39 -16.39 28.63
N LEU A 88 7.57 -15.97 28.16
CA LEU A 88 8.85 -16.40 28.71
C LEU A 88 9.02 -15.97 30.18
N LEU A 89 8.67 -14.72 30.51
CA LEU A 89 8.74 -14.24 31.88
C LEU A 89 7.69 -14.86 32.79
N SER A 90 6.49 -15.15 32.29
CA SER A 90 5.45 -15.81 33.07
C SER A 90 5.88 -17.23 33.40
N TRP A 91 6.33 -18.00 32.41
CA TRP A 91 6.81 -19.35 32.61
C TRP A 91 8.05 -19.40 33.52
N GLY A 92 9.08 -18.61 33.21
CA GLY A 92 10.31 -18.56 33.99
C GLY A 92 10.13 -18.00 35.41
N GLY A 93 9.24 -17.02 35.56
CA GLY A 93 8.86 -16.47 36.85
C GLY A 93 8.13 -17.47 37.74
N ILE A 94 7.20 -18.25 37.18
CA ILE A 94 6.49 -19.32 37.90
C ILE A 94 7.48 -20.39 38.37
N GLU A 95 8.43 -20.78 37.53
CA GLU A 95 9.42 -21.80 37.88
C GLU A 95 10.38 -21.32 38.99
N LEU A 96 10.82 -20.06 38.91
CA LEU A 96 11.61 -19.41 39.96
C LEU A 96 10.83 -19.25 41.27
N LEU A 97 9.55 -18.91 41.20
CA LEU A 97 8.69 -18.82 42.38
C LEU A 97 8.50 -20.20 43.00
N LYS A 98 8.26 -21.25 42.20
CA LYS A 98 8.12 -22.62 42.70
C LYS A 98 9.37 -23.09 43.43
N SER A 99 10.57 -22.86 42.88
CA SER A 99 11.82 -23.27 43.52
C SER A 99 12.06 -22.51 44.83
N VAL A 100 11.82 -21.20 44.83
CA VAL A 100 12.03 -20.33 46.00
C VAL A 100 10.99 -20.56 47.10
N PHE A 101 9.74 -20.88 46.75
CA PHE A 101 8.68 -21.14 47.73
C PHE A 101 8.68 -22.57 48.27
N SER A 102 9.11 -23.55 47.47
CA SER A 102 9.21 -24.96 47.92
C SER A 102 10.34 -25.16 48.92
N ASP A 103 11.41 -24.38 48.83
CA ASP A 103 12.49 -24.43 49.80
C ASP A 103 12.13 -23.65 51.08
N THR A 104 12.03 -24.38 52.20
CA THR A 104 11.71 -23.81 53.53
C THR A 104 12.94 -23.16 54.19
N THR A 105 14.13 -23.41 53.63
CA THR A 105 15.42 -22.88 54.11
C THR A 105 15.69 -21.45 53.64
N ILE A 106 14.98 -20.96 52.61
CA ILE A 106 15.21 -19.63 52.04
C ILE A 106 14.57 -18.54 52.91
N PRO A 107 15.34 -17.51 53.32
CA PRO A 107 14.83 -16.39 54.11
C PRO A 107 13.67 -15.65 53.43
N LEU A 108 12.70 -15.19 54.22
CA LEU A 108 11.52 -14.45 53.74
C LEU A 108 11.91 -13.23 52.88
N LEU A 109 13.01 -12.55 53.23
CA LEU A 109 13.51 -11.38 52.50
C LEU A 109 13.87 -11.71 51.04
N VAL A 110 14.46 -12.89 50.80
CA VAL A 110 14.81 -13.34 49.44
C VAL A 110 13.54 -13.66 48.64
N LYS A 111 12.52 -14.27 49.27
CA LYS A 111 11.23 -14.54 48.61
C LYS A 111 10.56 -13.24 48.16
N ILE A 112 10.53 -12.24 49.03
CA ILE A 112 9.98 -10.91 48.72
C ILE A 112 10.79 -10.24 47.61
N GLY A 113 12.13 -10.32 47.65
CA GLY A 113 13.00 -9.76 46.62
C GLY A 113 12.82 -10.39 45.23
N VAL A 114 12.64 -11.71 45.17
CA VAL A 114 12.37 -12.42 43.91
C VAL A 114 11.00 -12.03 43.36
N VAL A 115 9.96 -11.99 44.20
CA VAL A 115 8.61 -11.58 43.78
C VAL A 115 8.61 -10.15 43.25
N SER A 116 9.23 -9.20 43.95
CA SER A 116 9.27 -7.79 43.52
C SER A 116 10.06 -7.60 42.23
N THR A 117 11.14 -8.37 42.03
CA THR A 117 11.96 -8.32 40.80
C THR A 117 11.19 -8.86 39.60
N VAL A 118 10.52 -10.02 39.74
CA VAL A 118 9.70 -10.60 38.66
C VAL A 118 8.55 -9.65 38.31
N PHE A 119 7.86 -9.13 39.32
CA PHE A 119 6.76 -8.18 39.12
C PHE A 119 7.22 -6.88 38.45
N GLY A 120 8.35 -6.31 38.89
CA GLY A 120 8.94 -5.11 38.32
C GLY A 120 9.31 -5.28 36.84
N LEU A 121 9.89 -6.42 36.46
CA LEU A 121 10.20 -6.73 35.06
C LEU A 121 8.95 -6.80 34.18
N VAL A 122 7.87 -7.41 34.68
CA VAL A 122 6.59 -7.47 33.96
C VAL A 122 6.01 -6.06 33.78
N VAL A 123 6.02 -5.22 34.83
CA VAL A 123 5.53 -3.84 34.76
C VAL A 123 6.34 -2.99 33.77
N LEU A 124 7.67 -3.08 33.82
CA LEU A 124 8.55 -2.36 32.88
C LEU A 124 8.28 -2.77 31.43
N LEU A 125 8.09 -4.06 31.17
CA LEU A 125 7.75 -4.53 29.83
C LEU A 125 6.40 -4.03 29.36
N VAL A 126 5.37 -4.08 30.20
CA VAL A 126 4.06 -3.53 29.84
C VAL A 126 4.16 -2.02 29.57
N SER A 127 4.97 -1.28 30.34
CA SER A 127 5.22 0.14 30.12
C SER A 127 5.88 0.41 28.77
N VAL A 128 6.98 -0.29 28.46
CA VAL A 128 7.71 -0.14 27.20
C VAL A 128 6.82 -0.50 26.01
N VAL A 129 6.04 -1.57 26.13
CA VAL A 129 5.12 -2.02 25.07
C VAL A 129 4.02 -1.00 24.84
N ARG A 130 3.41 -0.47 25.91
CA ARG A 130 2.40 0.58 25.82
C ARG A 130 2.96 1.84 25.15
N GLU A 131 4.13 2.30 25.60
CA GLU A 131 4.81 3.47 25.06
C GLU A 131 5.14 3.29 23.58
N ARG A 132 5.69 2.13 23.20
CA ARG A 132 6.07 1.88 21.81
C ARG A 132 4.85 1.77 20.90
N ILE A 133 3.78 1.11 21.35
CA ILE A 133 2.51 1.05 20.61
C ILE A 133 1.95 2.46 20.42
N TRP A 134 1.94 3.28 21.47
CA TRP A 134 1.38 4.64 21.41
C TRP A 134 2.18 5.54 20.45
N ILE A 135 3.50 5.57 20.57
CA ILE A 135 4.39 6.33 19.67
C ILE A 135 4.26 5.86 18.21
N SER A 136 4.10 4.54 17.98
CA SER A 136 3.90 4.02 16.62
C SER A 136 2.54 4.36 16.02
N ARG A 137 1.52 4.60 16.85
CA ARG A 137 0.16 4.97 16.42
C ARG A 137 0.03 6.48 16.18
N ASP A 138 0.80 7.29 16.89
CA ASP A 138 0.75 8.76 16.82
C ASP A 138 1.74 9.35 15.80
N ASP A 139 2.37 8.51 14.96
CA ASP A 139 3.24 8.92 13.85
C ASP A 139 2.44 9.52 12.67
N LYS A 140 1.65 10.54 13.00
CA LYS A 140 0.87 11.42 12.14
C LYS A 140 1.76 12.33 11.28
N TYR A 141 3.07 12.36 11.57
CA TYR A 141 4.10 13.18 10.92
C TYR A 141 4.76 12.55 9.69
N SER A 142 4.44 11.31 9.33
CA SER A 142 4.81 10.77 8.01
C SER A 142 4.15 11.49 6.81
N ARG A 143 3.37 12.56 7.06
CA ARG A 143 2.68 13.37 6.04
C ARG A 143 3.36 14.70 5.67
N GLU A 144 4.44 15.11 6.34
CA GLU A 144 4.99 16.47 6.14
C GLU A 144 6.37 16.53 5.46
N VAL A 145 6.98 15.40 5.13
CA VAL A 145 8.31 15.37 4.48
C VAL A 145 8.19 14.94 3.02
N GLU A 146 7.42 15.70 2.24
CA GLU A 146 7.59 15.78 0.80
C GLU A 146 7.11 17.17 0.35
N LYS A 147 8.01 18.14 0.48
CA LYS A 147 7.98 19.42 -0.23
C LYS A 147 9.31 19.58 -0.94
#